data_AF-A9WC97-F1
#
_entry.id   AF-A9WC97-F1
#
_cell.length_a   1.000
_cell.length_b   1.000
_cell.length_c   1.000
_cell.angle_alpha   90.00
_cell.angle_beta   90.00
_cell.angle_gamma   90.00
#
_symmetry.space_group_name_H-M   'P 1'
#
loop_
_entity.id
_entity.type
_entity.pdbx_description
1 polymer ?
#
loop_
_entity_poly.entity_id
_entity_poly.type
_entity_poly.pdbx_seq_one_letter_code
_entity_poly.pdbx_strand_id
1 'polypeptide(L)'
;MLTYGTIEYVIYKRLFAFIISLFYLSACATTPLPPLLSDLLTRSPSGTQEMIAFLYYDEQGARLVSSLSVSADRPLPLDPPERQVWIGGLDPPADIPLTNEAGVQYGLVIAQGNWQSAGNYGPGGQWPYTLVTPSFQSITPDRVELAQLFNDNRYEGRLVQMRAALLLADGTSLLVDSIGAGGIPAAGARQVKLLHGESDQAALSQLQARGNVRYGYVDVIGVWRQGRLEPLLIRPLPSE
;
A
#
# COMPACT_ATOMS: atom_id res chain seq x y z
N MET A 1 -9.22 -19.61 -79.11
CA MET A 1 -8.23 -19.65 -80.20
C MET A 1 -6.86 -19.42 -79.57
N LEU A 2 -5.90 -20.26 -79.94
CA LEU A 2 -4.49 -20.33 -79.52
C LEU A 2 -3.85 -18.94 -79.31
N THR A 3 -2.83 -18.72 -78.47
CA THR A 3 -1.59 -19.47 -78.26
C THR A 3 -0.82 -18.74 -77.15
N TYR A 4 0.12 -19.38 -76.46
CA TYR A 4 1.51 -18.90 -76.29
C TYR A 4 2.23 -19.79 -75.28
N GLY A 5 2.98 -20.76 -75.80
CA GLY A 5 4.19 -21.19 -75.13
C GLY A 5 5.29 -20.16 -75.40
N THR A 6 6.26 -20.04 -74.50
CA THR A 6 7.64 -20.50 -74.74
C THR A 6 8.45 -20.17 -73.49
N ILE A 7 8.79 -21.23 -72.78
CA ILE A 7 9.86 -21.38 -71.79
C ILE A 7 11.17 -21.02 -72.52
N GLU A 8 11.97 -20.07 -72.05
CA GLU A 8 13.15 -20.24 -71.18
C GLU A 8 13.86 -18.85 -71.25
N TYR A 9 14.50 -18.29 -70.23
CA TYR A 9 15.88 -18.59 -69.85
C TYR A 9 16.34 -17.51 -68.84
N VAL A 10 17.33 -17.86 -68.01
CA VAL A 10 18.30 -16.96 -67.34
C VAL A 10 18.07 -16.53 -65.87
N ILE A 11 18.68 -17.33 -64.98
CA ILE A 11 19.70 -16.96 -63.97
C ILE A 11 19.27 -16.06 -62.78
N TYR A 12 19.19 -16.73 -61.62
CA TYR A 12 19.89 -16.39 -60.37
C TYR A 12 20.22 -14.90 -60.16
N LYS A 13 19.28 -14.15 -59.57
CA LYS A 13 19.65 -12.95 -58.84
C LYS A 13 18.62 -12.63 -57.78
N ARG A 14 19.12 -12.57 -56.53
CA ARG A 14 18.51 -11.94 -55.36
C ARG A 14 17.45 -12.80 -54.65
N LEU A 15 17.96 -13.78 -53.90
CA LEU A 15 17.29 -14.30 -52.70
C LEU A 15 17.23 -13.15 -51.66
N PHE A 16 16.28 -12.24 -51.82
CA PHE A 16 15.93 -11.20 -50.85
C PHE A 16 14.69 -11.70 -50.11
N ALA A 17 14.87 -12.75 -49.31
CA ALA A 17 13.80 -13.32 -48.50
C ALA A 17 13.85 -12.69 -47.10
N PHE A 18 12.98 -11.68 -46.93
CA PHE A 18 12.36 -11.20 -45.70
C PHE A 18 12.83 -11.85 -44.38
N ILE A 19 13.75 -11.20 -43.67
CA ILE A 19 13.86 -11.32 -42.22
C ILE A 19 12.85 -10.34 -41.63
N ILE A 20 11.62 -10.80 -41.42
CA ILE A 20 10.68 -10.13 -40.51
C ILE A 20 11.19 -10.46 -39.11
N SER A 21 12.09 -9.62 -38.60
CA SER A 21 12.44 -9.61 -37.18
C SER A 21 11.19 -9.27 -36.39
N LEU A 22 10.49 -10.31 -35.90
CA LEU A 22 9.54 -10.19 -34.81
C LEU A 22 10.34 -9.74 -33.56
N PHE A 23 10.47 -8.43 -33.39
CA PHE A 23 10.74 -7.86 -32.08
C PHE A 23 9.50 -8.09 -31.23
N TYR A 24 9.45 -9.23 -30.54
CA TYR A 24 8.65 -9.37 -29.33
C TYR A 24 9.22 -8.39 -28.31
N LEU A 25 8.73 -7.16 -28.34
CA LEU A 25 8.78 -6.27 -27.20
C LEU A 25 7.99 -6.97 -26.09
N SER A 26 8.70 -7.76 -25.28
CA SER A 26 8.23 -8.12 -23.95
C SER A 26 8.19 -6.83 -23.16
N ALA A 27 7.10 -6.08 -23.30
CA ALA A 27 6.73 -5.10 -22.29
C ALA A 27 6.57 -5.92 -21.02
N CYS A 28 7.53 -5.77 -20.11
CA CYS A 28 7.43 -6.28 -18.75
C CYS A 28 6.26 -5.53 -18.13
N ALA A 29 5.04 -6.04 -18.30
CA ALA A 29 3.84 -5.47 -17.73
C ALA A 29 4.01 -5.57 -16.22
N THR A 30 4.32 -4.44 -15.59
CA THR A 30 4.33 -4.37 -14.13
C THR A 30 2.89 -4.55 -13.70
N THR A 31 2.56 -5.67 -13.06
CA THR A 31 1.21 -5.91 -12.56
C THR A 31 0.84 -4.75 -11.63
N PRO A 32 -0.23 -3.99 -11.93
CA PRO A 32 -0.64 -2.89 -11.09
C PRO A 32 -1.02 -3.43 -9.71
N LEU A 33 -0.66 -2.66 -8.67
CA LEU A 33 -1.00 -3.00 -7.31
C LEU A 33 -2.53 -2.93 -7.10
N PRO A 34 -3.14 -3.85 -6.35
CA PRO A 34 -4.55 -3.75 -5.99
C PRO A 34 -4.85 -2.43 -5.24
N PRO A 35 -6.10 -1.92 -5.30
CA PRO A 35 -6.48 -0.72 -4.57
C PRO A 35 -6.37 -0.92 -3.05
N LEU A 36 -6.25 0.18 -2.30
CA LEU A 36 -6.41 0.12 -0.84
C LEU A 36 -7.86 -0.21 -0.48
N LEU A 37 -8.07 -0.80 0.70
CA LEU A 37 -9.42 -0.98 1.24
C LEU A 37 -10.17 0.37 1.33
N SER A 38 -9.50 1.44 1.77
CA SER A 38 -10.04 2.79 1.81
C SER A 38 -10.57 3.24 0.44
N ASP A 39 -9.75 3.08 -0.61
CA ASP A 39 -10.14 3.39 -1.99
C ASP A 39 -11.35 2.57 -2.44
N LEU A 40 -11.33 1.27 -2.14
CA LEU A 40 -12.35 0.33 -2.55
C LEU A 40 -13.72 0.70 -1.95
N LEU A 41 -13.76 1.03 -0.65
CA LEU A 41 -14.97 1.40 0.07
C LEU A 41 -15.63 2.68 -0.48
N THR A 42 -14.86 3.62 -1.04
CA THR A 42 -15.44 4.81 -1.68
C THR A 42 -16.25 4.50 -2.94
N ARG A 43 -16.08 3.31 -3.52
CA ARG A 43 -16.66 2.92 -4.82
C ARG A 43 -17.85 1.98 -4.70
N SER A 44 -18.31 1.67 -3.49
CA SER A 44 -19.40 0.70 -3.23
C SER A 44 -19.15 -0.64 -3.94
N PRO A 45 -18.13 -1.39 -3.51
CA PRO A 45 -17.66 -2.58 -4.21
C PRO A 45 -18.71 -3.71 -4.23
N SER A 46 -18.63 -4.57 -5.24
CA SER A 46 -19.53 -5.71 -5.43
C SER A 46 -18.85 -6.85 -6.17
N GLY A 47 -19.25 -8.10 -5.91
CA GLY A 47 -18.67 -9.26 -6.58
C GLY A 47 -17.24 -9.56 -6.10
N THR A 48 -16.45 -10.29 -6.89
CA THR A 48 -15.05 -10.58 -6.54
C THR A 48 -14.21 -9.31 -6.53
N GLN A 49 -13.55 -9.05 -5.41
CA GLN A 49 -12.67 -7.90 -5.21
C GLN A 49 -11.30 -8.36 -4.72
N GLU A 50 -10.30 -7.55 -5.01
CA GLU A 50 -8.94 -7.67 -4.51
C GLU A 50 -8.51 -6.32 -3.94
N MET A 51 -7.81 -6.32 -2.81
CA MET A 51 -7.42 -5.10 -2.10
C MET A 51 -6.19 -5.30 -1.23
N ILE A 52 -5.52 -4.19 -0.91
CA ILE A 52 -4.53 -4.12 0.16
C ILE A 52 -5.20 -3.67 1.45
N ALA A 53 -4.91 -4.40 2.52
CA ALA A 53 -5.36 -4.09 3.87
C ALA A 53 -4.42 -4.71 4.90
N PHE A 54 -4.51 -4.25 6.14
CA PHE A 54 -4.06 -5.04 7.27
C PHE A 54 -5.09 -6.11 7.58
N LEU A 55 -4.65 -7.36 7.62
CA LEU A 55 -5.37 -8.43 8.27
C LEU A 55 -5.11 -8.31 9.78
N TYR A 56 -6.15 -8.13 10.56
CA TYR A 56 -6.13 -7.81 11.98
C TYR A 56 -6.95 -8.83 12.77
N TYR A 57 -6.40 -9.36 13.86
CA TYR A 57 -7.04 -10.31 14.77
C TYR A 57 -7.00 -9.78 16.20
N ASP A 58 -8.16 -9.79 16.85
CA ASP A 58 -8.31 -9.63 18.29
C ASP A 58 -9.28 -10.67 18.86
N GLU A 59 -9.69 -10.50 20.11
CA GLU A 59 -10.65 -11.37 20.80
C GLU A 59 -12.03 -11.42 20.14
N GLN A 60 -12.37 -10.43 19.31
CA GLN A 60 -13.66 -10.39 18.65
C GLN A 60 -13.63 -11.21 17.37
N GLY A 61 -12.49 -11.22 16.65
CA GLY A 61 -12.26 -12.02 15.44
C GLY A 61 -11.38 -11.32 14.41
N ALA A 62 -11.30 -11.90 13.22
CA ALA A 62 -10.51 -11.37 12.11
C ALA A 62 -11.24 -10.27 11.32
N ARG A 63 -10.49 -9.24 10.93
CA ARG A 63 -10.96 -8.09 10.16
C ARG A 63 -9.91 -7.63 9.15
N LEU A 64 -10.35 -7.05 8.04
CA LEU A 64 -9.50 -6.22 7.18
C LEU A 64 -9.73 -4.76 7.52
N VAL A 65 -8.63 -4.04 7.72
CA VAL A 65 -8.63 -2.61 8.08
C VAL A 65 -7.61 -1.86 7.22
N SER A 66 -7.83 -0.58 6.93
CA SER A 66 -6.96 0.16 6.01
C SER A 66 -5.68 0.62 6.71
N SER A 67 -5.80 1.00 7.98
CA SER A 67 -4.69 1.54 8.77
C SER A 67 -4.74 1.13 10.25
N LEU A 68 -3.57 1.10 10.88
CA LEU A 68 -3.38 0.68 12.27
C LEU A 68 -2.56 1.70 13.06
N SER A 69 -2.96 1.96 14.30
CA SER A 69 -2.06 2.50 15.31
C SER A 69 -1.37 1.34 16.01
N VAL A 70 -0.04 1.39 16.06
CA VAL A 70 0.82 0.46 16.81
C VAL A 70 1.52 1.15 17.98
N SER A 71 1.09 2.37 18.30
CA SER A 71 1.70 3.22 19.33
C SER A 71 0.81 3.37 20.57
N ALA A 72 -0.41 2.84 20.51
CA ALA A 72 -1.26 2.68 21.68
C ALA A 72 -0.75 1.51 22.54
N ASP A 73 -1.29 1.39 23.77
CA ASP A 73 -0.98 0.25 24.66
C ASP A 73 -1.28 -1.12 24.01
N ARG A 74 -2.15 -1.12 23.00
CA ARG A 74 -2.53 -2.26 22.18
C ARG A 74 -2.76 -1.80 20.74
N PRO A 75 -2.26 -2.53 19.72
CA PRO A 75 -2.51 -2.17 18.34
C PRO A 75 -4.02 -2.13 18.02
N LEU A 76 -4.47 -1.06 17.37
CA LEU A 76 -5.88 -0.83 17.10
C LEU A 76 -6.11 -0.26 15.68
N PRO A 77 -7.22 -0.65 15.01
CA PRO A 77 -7.65 -0.01 13.77
C PRO A 77 -7.91 1.47 13.97
N LEU A 78 -7.38 2.30 13.07
CA LEU A 78 -7.70 3.73 13.02
C LEU A 78 -9.05 4.01 12.34
N ASP A 79 -9.48 3.08 11.48
CA ASP A 79 -10.77 3.14 10.82
C ASP A 79 -11.90 2.73 11.78
N PRO A 80 -13.06 3.40 11.76
CA PRO A 80 -14.22 2.96 12.52
C PRO A 80 -14.84 1.67 11.91
N PRO A 81 -15.67 0.90 12.65
CA PRO A 81 -16.20 -0.38 12.19
C PRO A 81 -16.88 -0.36 10.82
N GLU A 82 -17.58 0.73 10.48
CA GLU A 82 -18.23 0.92 9.18
C GLU A 82 -17.26 1.02 7.99
N ARG A 83 -15.95 1.15 8.25
CA ARG A 83 -14.88 1.16 7.24
C ARG A 83 -13.98 -0.07 7.32
N GLN A 84 -14.40 -1.09 8.05
CA GLN A 84 -13.69 -2.36 8.18
C GLN A 84 -14.48 -3.48 7.51
N VAL A 85 -13.79 -4.56 7.15
CA VAL A 85 -14.41 -5.76 6.56
C VAL A 85 -14.27 -6.91 7.54
N TRP A 86 -15.40 -7.45 7.98
CA TRP A 86 -15.41 -8.64 8.80
C TRP A 86 -14.94 -9.85 7.99
N ILE A 87 -14.05 -10.66 8.56
CA ILE A 87 -13.58 -11.91 7.95
C ILE A 87 -14.09 -13.11 8.73
N GLY A 88 -14.23 -12.97 10.04
CA GLY A 88 -14.58 -14.09 10.92
C GLY A 88 -13.41 -15.03 11.19
N GLY A 89 -13.67 -16.06 12.00
CA GLY A 89 -12.61 -16.92 12.52
C GLY A 89 -11.68 -16.20 13.51
N LEU A 90 -11.04 -16.99 14.38
CA LEU A 90 -10.02 -16.51 15.31
C LEU A 90 -8.62 -16.99 14.92
N ASP A 91 -8.52 -18.02 14.08
CA ASP A 91 -7.24 -18.62 13.71
C ASP A 91 -6.65 -17.92 12.47
N PRO A 92 -5.45 -17.36 12.58
CA PRO A 92 -4.77 -16.77 11.44
C PRO A 92 -4.29 -17.85 10.44
N PRO A 93 -4.27 -17.55 9.13
CA PRO A 93 -3.63 -18.41 8.14
C PRO A 93 -2.16 -18.64 8.48
N ALA A 94 -1.72 -19.91 8.44
CA ALA A 94 -0.37 -20.31 8.86
C ALA A 94 0.76 -19.75 7.98
N ASP A 95 0.45 -19.37 6.74
CA ASP A 95 1.37 -18.89 5.71
C ASP A 95 1.48 -17.36 5.65
N ILE A 96 0.70 -16.63 6.45
CA ILE A 96 0.75 -15.18 6.51
C ILE A 96 1.63 -14.72 7.67
N PRO A 97 2.72 -13.97 7.42
CA PRO A 97 3.55 -13.44 8.50
C PRO A 97 2.80 -12.34 9.25
N LEU A 98 2.35 -12.65 10.47
CA LEU A 98 1.69 -11.70 11.36
C LEU A 98 2.61 -11.29 12.50
N THR A 99 2.61 -10.00 12.82
CA THR A 99 3.15 -9.46 14.07
C THR A 99 2.18 -9.78 15.20
N ASN A 100 2.69 -10.20 16.35
CA ASN A 100 1.88 -10.43 17.55
C ASN A 100 2.33 -9.48 18.66
N GLU A 101 1.44 -8.60 19.11
CA GLU A 101 1.71 -7.59 20.12
C GLU A 101 0.47 -7.35 20.99
N ALA A 102 0.64 -7.38 22.32
CA ALA A 102 -0.44 -7.16 23.29
C ALA A 102 -1.73 -7.97 23.01
N GLY A 103 -1.58 -9.22 22.56
CA GLY A 103 -2.72 -10.10 22.24
C GLY A 103 -3.49 -9.71 20.98
N VAL A 104 -2.86 -8.97 20.07
CA VAL A 104 -3.36 -8.64 18.74
C VAL A 104 -2.39 -9.21 17.72
N GLN A 105 -2.92 -9.85 16.67
CA GLN A 105 -2.10 -10.27 15.53
C GLN A 105 -2.46 -9.42 14.31
N TYR A 106 -1.45 -8.93 13.60
CA TYR A 106 -1.70 -8.14 12.39
C TYR A 106 -0.58 -8.23 11.37
N GLY A 107 -0.93 -8.09 10.09
CA GLY A 107 0.02 -8.11 8.99
C GLY A 107 -0.61 -7.56 7.72
N LEU A 108 0.23 -7.05 6.82
CA LEU A 108 -0.23 -6.47 5.58
C LEU A 108 -0.41 -7.56 4.53
N VAL A 109 -1.57 -7.57 3.88
CA VAL A 109 -1.94 -8.59 2.89
C VAL A 109 -2.55 -7.96 1.66
N ILE A 110 -2.45 -8.69 0.55
CA ILE A 110 -3.44 -8.62 -0.52
C ILE A 110 -4.55 -9.60 -0.15
N ALA A 111 -5.75 -9.09 0.06
CA ALA A 111 -6.94 -9.89 0.34
C ALA A 111 -7.81 -9.96 -0.92
N GLN A 112 -8.38 -11.12 -1.18
CA GLN A 112 -9.31 -11.35 -2.27
C GLN A 112 -10.53 -12.13 -1.77
N GLY A 113 -11.70 -11.84 -2.33
CA GLY A 113 -12.92 -12.60 -2.03
C GLY A 113 -14.14 -12.02 -2.69
N ASN A 114 -15.28 -12.72 -2.59
CA ASN A 114 -16.55 -12.20 -3.08
C ASN A 114 -17.15 -11.25 -2.04
N TRP A 115 -17.26 -9.98 -2.41
CA TRP A 115 -17.72 -8.90 -1.53
C TRP A 115 -19.20 -9.02 -1.22
N GLN A 116 -19.55 -8.89 0.06
CA GLN A 116 -20.92 -8.75 0.53
C GLN A 116 -21.06 -7.50 1.40
N SER A 117 -22.12 -6.73 1.13
CA SER A 117 -22.43 -5.47 1.80
C SER A 117 -23.78 -5.52 2.52
N ALA A 118 -24.07 -4.45 3.27
CA ALA A 118 -25.33 -4.22 3.97
C ALA A 118 -25.72 -5.35 4.95
N GLY A 119 -24.72 -6.02 5.53
CA GLY A 119 -24.93 -7.01 6.58
C GLY A 119 -24.79 -6.41 7.97
N ASN A 120 -25.03 -7.26 8.97
CA ASN A 120 -24.71 -7.02 10.37
C ASN A 120 -23.77 -8.16 10.80
N TYR A 121 -22.54 -8.13 10.30
CA TYR A 121 -21.56 -9.20 10.50
C TYR A 121 -20.85 -9.05 11.86
N GLY A 122 -20.23 -10.15 12.31
CA GLY A 122 -19.43 -10.22 13.54
C GLY A 122 -20.23 -10.07 14.85
N PRO A 123 -19.53 -10.09 16.00
CA PRO A 123 -20.14 -9.89 17.31
C PRO A 123 -20.97 -8.60 17.39
N GLY A 124 -22.23 -8.72 17.79
CA GLY A 124 -23.15 -7.58 17.90
C GLY A 124 -23.53 -6.91 16.58
N GLY A 125 -23.14 -7.48 15.43
CA GLY A 125 -23.55 -6.99 14.11
C GLY A 125 -22.91 -5.67 13.70
N GLN A 126 -21.69 -5.37 14.17
CA GLN A 126 -21.07 -4.05 14.03
C GLN A 126 -20.50 -3.77 12.63
N TRP A 127 -20.24 -4.80 11.81
CA TRP A 127 -19.56 -4.64 10.53
C TRP A 127 -20.52 -4.78 9.35
N PRO A 128 -20.59 -3.78 8.45
CA PRO A 128 -21.50 -3.82 7.31
C PRO A 128 -21.00 -4.66 6.13
N TYR A 129 -19.71 -5.04 6.13
CA TYR A 129 -19.05 -5.72 5.01
C TYR A 129 -18.40 -7.04 5.43
N THR A 130 -18.40 -8.02 4.53
CA THR A 130 -17.64 -9.27 4.66
C THR A 130 -17.11 -9.73 3.30
N LEU A 131 -16.11 -10.61 3.32
CA LEU A 131 -15.71 -11.40 2.15
C LEU A 131 -16.20 -12.83 2.29
N VAL A 132 -16.83 -13.37 1.24
CA VAL A 132 -17.10 -14.80 1.11
C VAL A 132 -15.90 -15.47 0.47
N THR A 133 -15.51 -16.62 1.05
CA THR A 133 -14.33 -17.41 0.65
C THR A 133 -13.08 -16.53 0.51
N PRO A 134 -12.66 -15.83 1.59
CA PRO A 134 -11.50 -14.96 1.52
C PRO A 134 -10.21 -15.77 1.29
N SER A 135 -9.32 -15.22 0.48
CA SER A 135 -7.93 -15.65 0.35
C SER A 135 -7.00 -14.48 0.66
N PHE A 136 -5.81 -14.80 1.15
CA PHE A 136 -4.81 -13.81 1.55
C PHE A 136 -3.47 -14.16 0.93
N GLN A 137 -2.75 -13.13 0.51
CA GLN A 137 -1.37 -13.23 0.08
C GLN A 137 -0.55 -12.21 0.85
N SER A 138 0.60 -12.62 1.40
CA SER A 138 1.51 -11.70 2.06
C SER A 138 2.08 -10.68 1.07
N ILE A 139 2.15 -9.42 1.48
CA ILE A 139 2.84 -8.37 0.71
C ILE A 139 3.90 -7.70 1.59
N THR A 140 5.07 -7.47 0.98
CA THR A 140 6.18 -6.75 1.62
C THR A 140 6.33 -5.38 0.98
N PRO A 141 6.29 -4.29 1.77
CA PRO A 141 6.60 -2.95 1.25
C PRO A 141 8.02 -2.86 0.69
N ASP A 142 8.20 -2.04 -0.35
CA ASP A 142 9.53 -1.68 -0.83
C ASP A 142 10.21 -0.78 0.20
N ARG A 143 11.37 -1.18 0.73
CA ARG A 143 12.17 -0.32 1.62
C ARG A 143 12.88 0.75 0.80
N VAL A 144 12.62 2.01 1.15
CA VAL A 144 13.11 3.17 0.39
C VAL A 144 13.58 4.27 1.31
N GLU A 145 14.49 5.09 0.78
CA GLU A 145 14.79 6.40 1.36
C GLU A 145 13.88 7.47 0.75
N LEU A 146 13.54 8.50 1.52
CA LEU A 146 12.68 9.59 1.06
C LEU A 146 13.21 10.26 -0.22
N ALA A 147 14.54 10.30 -0.39
CA ALA A 147 15.21 10.76 -1.60
C ALA A 147 14.83 9.99 -2.88
N GLN A 148 14.63 8.69 -2.76
CA GLN A 148 14.40 7.81 -3.92
C GLN A 148 13.01 8.03 -4.52
N LEU A 149 12.02 8.43 -3.71
CA LEU A 149 10.65 8.70 -4.16
C LEU A 149 10.56 9.84 -5.18
N PHE A 150 11.48 10.82 -5.12
CA PHE A 150 11.50 11.95 -6.03
C PHE A 150 12.25 11.69 -7.33
N ASN A 151 13.17 10.72 -7.32
CA ASN A 151 14.08 10.48 -8.43
C ASN A 151 13.63 9.31 -9.31
N ASP A 152 12.68 8.50 -8.84
CA ASP A 152 12.29 7.26 -9.48
C ASP A 152 10.77 7.05 -9.47
N ASN A 153 10.15 7.21 -10.65
CA ASN A 153 8.71 7.03 -10.83
C ASN A 153 8.25 5.58 -10.64
N ARG A 154 9.16 4.61 -10.50
CA ARG A 154 8.77 3.20 -10.25
C ARG A 154 7.98 3.02 -8.96
N TYR A 155 8.08 3.97 -8.02
CA TYR A 155 7.37 3.91 -6.74
C TYR A 155 5.94 4.45 -6.82
N GLU A 156 5.53 5.07 -7.92
CA GLU A 156 4.16 5.59 -8.07
C GLU A 156 3.14 4.45 -7.94
N GLY A 157 2.19 4.63 -7.03
CA GLY A 157 1.18 3.62 -6.69
C GLY A 157 1.71 2.43 -5.90
N ARG A 158 2.97 2.44 -5.45
CA ARG A 158 3.56 1.34 -4.69
C ARG A 158 3.45 1.54 -3.19
N LEU A 159 3.40 0.39 -2.53
CA LEU A 159 3.52 0.28 -1.08
C LEU A 159 5.01 0.38 -0.69
N VAL A 160 5.33 1.36 0.14
CA VAL A 160 6.70 1.67 0.54
C VAL A 160 6.83 1.67 2.06
N GLN A 161 8.02 1.33 2.54
CA GLN A 161 8.43 1.48 3.93
C GLN A 161 9.66 2.37 3.99
N MET A 162 9.67 3.37 4.87
CA MET A 162 10.81 4.26 5.04
C MET A 162 10.97 4.71 6.48
N ARG A 163 12.21 5.08 6.82
CA ARG A 163 12.53 5.86 8.00
C ARG A 163 12.67 7.32 7.62
N ALA A 164 12.00 8.21 8.35
CA ALA A 164 12.07 9.65 8.13
C ALA A 164 11.76 10.40 9.41
N ALA A 165 12.07 11.69 9.45
CA ALA A 165 11.57 12.58 10.48
C ALA A 165 10.14 13.00 10.14
N LEU A 166 9.20 12.78 11.05
CA LEU A 166 7.85 13.31 10.96
C LEU A 166 7.81 14.67 11.66
N LEU A 167 7.24 15.66 11.01
CA LEU A 167 6.98 16.99 11.55
C LEU A 167 5.50 17.31 11.39
N LEU A 168 4.89 17.82 12.46
CA LEU A 168 3.53 18.33 12.46
C LEU A 168 3.52 19.76 12.95
N ALA A 169 2.96 20.66 12.16
CA ALA A 169 2.76 22.06 12.50
C ALA A 169 1.53 22.60 11.77
N ASP A 170 0.67 23.34 12.47
CA ASP A 170 -0.47 24.07 11.90
C ASP A 170 -1.35 23.23 10.95
N GLY A 171 -1.66 21.99 11.37
CA GLY A 171 -2.48 21.05 10.59
C GLY A 171 -1.79 20.46 9.36
N THR A 172 -0.48 20.66 9.21
CA THR A 172 0.33 20.07 8.16
C THR A 172 1.23 18.99 8.73
N SER A 173 1.22 17.82 8.09
CA SER A 173 2.07 16.67 8.41
C SER A 173 3.08 16.44 7.29
N LEU A 174 4.37 16.46 7.62
CA LEU A 174 5.49 16.33 6.68
C LEU A 174 6.43 15.21 7.09
N LEU A 175 6.84 14.38 6.14
CA LEU A 175 8.01 13.53 6.28
C LEU A 175 9.21 14.24 5.68
N VAL A 176 10.32 14.24 6.42
CA VAL A 176 11.54 14.95 6.10
C VAL A 176 12.73 13.99 6.25
N ASP A 177 13.70 14.08 5.36
CA ASP A 177 14.89 13.21 5.42
C ASP A 177 15.76 13.50 6.66
N SER A 178 15.82 14.76 7.11
CA SER A 178 16.61 15.19 8.26
C SER A 178 16.00 16.40 8.98
N ILE A 179 16.05 16.37 10.31
CA ILE A 179 15.67 17.49 11.17
C ILE A 179 16.84 17.98 12.00
N GLY A 180 16.97 19.29 12.10
CA GLY A 180 17.84 19.97 13.04
C GLY A 180 17.15 20.23 14.39
N ALA A 181 17.83 21.00 15.24
CA ALA A 181 17.38 21.30 16.58
C ALA A 181 15.97 21.93 16.61
N GLY A 182 15.08 21.37 17.45
CA GLY A 182 13.73 21.90 17.65
C GLY A 182 12.73 21.56 16.54
N GLY A 183 13.00 20.55 15.72
CA GLY A 183 12.06 20.10 14.68
C GLY A 183 12.05 20.97 13.44
N ILE A 184 13.16 21.66 13.15
CA ILE A 184 13.32 22.46 11.95
C ILE A 184 13.98 21.56 10.87
N PRO A 185 13.42 21.44 9.66
CA PRO A 185 14.08 20.72 8.57
C PRO A 185 15.52 21.20 8.36
N ALA A 186 16.46 20.26 8.20
CA ALA A 186 17.84 20.62 7.89
C ALA A 186 17.93 21.39 6.55
N ALA A 187 19.01 22.15 6.35
CA ALA A 187 19.21 22.85 5.09
C ALA A 187 19.28 21.84 3.92
N GLY A 188 18.43 22.03 2.90
CA GLY A 188 18.33 21.11 1.76
C GLY A 188 17.55 19.83 2.03
N ALA A 189 16.93 19.69 3.21
CA ALA A 189 16.12 18.54 3.56
C ALA A 189 14.93 18.38 2.61
N ARG A 190 14.80 17.19 2.02
CA ARG A 190 13.65 16.84 1.18
C ARG A 190 12.42 16.61 2.06
N GLN A 191 11.26 16.99 1.53
CA GLN A 191 10.00 16.97 2.28
C GLN A 191 8.88 16.37 1.45
N VAL A 192 8.12 15.47 2.05
CA VAL A 192 6.92 14.85 1.49
C VAL A 192 5.73 15.21 2.37
N LYS A 193 4.60 15.58 1.75
CA LYS A 193 3.36 15.73 2.48
C LYS A 193 2.76 14.36 2.83
N LEU A 194 2.43 14.17 4.09
CA LEU A 194 1.71 13.01 4.58
C LEU A 194 0.20 13.31 4.54
N LEU A 195 -0.57 12.48 3.85
CA LEU A 195 -2.04 12.57 3.85
C LEU A 195 -2.56 12.04 5.17
N HIS A 196 -3.50 12.75 5.81
CA HIS A 196 -4.11 12.30 7.07
C HIS A 196 -3.10 11.90 8.17
N GLY A 197 -1.90 12.52 8.18
CA GLY A 197 -0.84 12.20 9.13
C GLY A 197 -1.20 12.49 10.59
N GLU A 198 -2.28 13.24 10.80
CA GLU A 198 -2.89 13.54 12.09
C GLU A 198 -3.78 12.42 12.65
N SER A 199 -4.07 11.35 11.88
CA SER A 199 -5.04 10.32 12.28
C SER A 199 -4.58 9.47 13.47
N ASP A 200 -3.29 9.16 13.59
CA ASP A 200 -2.74 8.32 14.66
C ASP A 200 -2.30 9.14 15.88
N GLN A 201 -3.27 9.61 16.67
CA GLN A 201 -2.99 10.44 17.85
C GLN A 201 -2.07 9.75 18.88
N ALA A 202 -2.12 8.42 18.98
CA ALA A 202 -1.25 7.66 19.88
C ALA A 202 0.22 7.77 19.43
N ALA A 203 0.50 7.59 18.14
CA ALA A 203 1.85 7.79 17.60
C ALA A 203 2.35 9.23 17.80
N LEU A 204 1.49 10.21 17.53
CA LEU A 204 1.83 11.63 17.67
C LEU A 204 2.10 12.07 19.10
N SER A 205 1.50 11.38 20.07
CA SER A 205 1.72 11.64 21.49
C SER A 205 3.13 11.26 21.97
N GLN A 206 3.81 10.34 21.25
CA GLN A 206 5.16 9.88 21.56
C GLN A 206 6.26 10.77 20.93
N LEU A 207 5.89 11.69 20.04
CA LEU A 207 6.84 12.61 19.42
C LEU A 207 7.25 13.73 20.38
N GLN A 208 8.42 14.32 20.14
CA GLN A 208 8.85 15.53 20.86
C GLN A 208 7.92 16.69 20.51
N ALA A 209 7.72 17.62 21.46
CA ALA A 209 6.89 18.80 21.27
C ALA A 209 7.67 20.07 21.63
N ARG A 210 7.60 21.07 20.74
CA ARG A 210 8.13 22.42 20.98
C ARG A 210 7.16 23.45 20.42
N GLY A 211 6.45 24.14 21.32
CA GLY A 211 5.38 25.06 20.91
C GLY A 211 4.25 24.32 20.20
N ASN A 212 3.88 24.78 19.01
CA ASN A 212 2.89 24.14 18.14
C ASN A 212 3.47 23.01 17.26
N VAL A 213 4.77 22.75 17.32
CA VAL A 213 5.44 21.75 16.49
C VAL A 213 5.59 20.44 17.25
N ARG A 214 5.19 19.34 16.64
CA ARG A 214 5.54 17.97 17.06
C ARG A 214 6.51 17.37 16.07
N TYR A 215 7.55 16.69 16.54
CA TYR A 215 8.56 16.12 15.66
C TYR A 215 9.28 14.91 16.26
N GLY A 216 9.79 14.05 15.38
CA GLY A 216 10.62 12.90 15.76
C GLY A 216 10.82 11.95 14.60
N TYR A 217 11.75 11.01 14.73
CA TYR A 217 11.94 9.98 13.72
C TYR A 217 10.86 8.90 13.83
N VAL A 218 10.42 8.41 12.67
CA VAL A 218 9.37 7.39 12.53
C VAL A 218 9.81 6.36 11.48
N ASP A 219 9.37 5.13 11.66
CA ASP A 219 9.25 4.16 10.57
C ASP A 219 7.79 4.21 10.06
N VAL A 220 7.61 4.43 8.75
CA VAL A 220 6.28 4.58 8.13
C VAL A 220 6.10 3.53 7.04
N ILE A 221 4.94 2.89 7.02
CA ILE A 221 4.44 2.12 5.88
C ILE A 221 3.30 2.92 5.24
N GLY A 222 3.36 3.11 3.92
CA GLY A 222 2.34 3.89 3.22
C GLY A 222 2.34 3.62 1.72
N VAL A 223 1.35 4.19 1.02
CA VAL A 223 1.31 4.16 -0.45
C VAL A 223 1.77 5.51 -1.00
N TRP A 224 2.74 5.48 -1.91
CA TRP A 224 3.22 6.66 -2.60
C TRP A 224 2.34 6.98 -3.80
N ARG A 225 1.73 8.17 -3.83
CA ARG A 225 0.88 8.63 -4.93
C ARG A 225 0.99 10.14 -5.12
N GLN A 226 1.24 10.57 -6.36
CA GLN A 226 1.18 11.98 -6.76
C GLN A 226 2.01 12.92 -5.87
N GLY A 227 3.22 12.50 -5.49
CA GLY A 227 4.12 13.31 -4.66
C GLY A 227 3.75 13.33 -3.17
N ARG A 228 2.82 12.46 -2.73
CA ARG A 228 2.34 12.38 -1.36
C ARG A 228 2.40 10.94 -0.86
N LEU A 229 2.51 10.79 0.45
CA LEU A 229 2.41 9.48 1.10
C LEU A 229 1.08 9.39 1.83
N GLU A 230 0.33 8.32 1.59
CA GLU A 230 -0.83 7.92 2.41
C GLU A 230 -0.34 6.89 3.45
N PRO A 231 -0.24 7.26 4.74
CA PRO A 231 0.24 6.36 5.77
C PRO A 231 -0.80 5.29 6.08
N LEU A 232 -0.36 4.04 6.16
CA LEU A 232 -1.15 2.91 6.66
C LEU A 232 -0.74 2.54 8.10
N LEU A 233 0.52 2.80 8.46
CA LEU A 233 1.07 2.56 9.79
C LEU A 233 2.22 3.52 10.05
N ILE A 234 2.23 4.16 11.22
CA ILE A 234 3.30 5.03 11.70
C ILE A 234 3.83 4.45 13.01
N ARG A 235 5.14 4.21 13.09
CA ARG A 235 5.82 3.79 14.32
C ARG A 235 6.84 4.85 14.73
N PRO A 236 6.59 5.60 15.81
CA PRO A 236 7.60 6.45 16.43
C PRO A 236 8.85 5.67 16.81
N LEU A 237 10.00 6.27 16.57
CA LEU A 237 11.28 5.74 17.01
C LEU A 237 11.70 6.43 18.31
N PRO A 238 12.44 5.73 19.19
CA PRO A 238 13.01 6.34 20.38
C PRO A 238 13.77 7.62 20.01
N SER A 239 13.61 8.66 20.83
CA SER A 239 14.45 9.85 20.72
C SER A 239 15.89 9.48 21.05
N GLU A 240 16.82 9.76 20.13
CA GLU A 240 18.26 9.71 20.41
C GLU A 240 18.70 10.85 21.33
#